data_AF-B0N091-F1
#
_entry.id   AF-B0N091-F1
#
_cell.length_a   1.000
_cell.length_b   1.000
_cell.length_c   1.000
_cell.angle_alpha   90.00
_cell.angle_beta   90.00
_cell.angle_gamma   90.00
#
_symmetry.space_group_name_H-M   'P 1'
#
loop_
_entity.id
_entity.type
_entity.pdbx_description
1 polymer ?
#
loop_
_entity_poly.entity_id
_entity_poly.type
_entity_poly.pdbx_seq_one_letter_code
_entity_poly.pdbx_strand_id
1 'polypeptide(L)'
;MSILDLLNKYRYEIKLNKTGLYNFVTGGNKELAGEGFNYKLKTPEDLFTYEVILNGIRTKIAIDECYNKFMAANYDIFEYVNYEEKRKMFNHDEEKIINNFPSFQDHQSGEIIYIPYLEPFINRYYANDYQLVTLKQHQVYLNSYAKTIDKVIELYGIQPYNSQFSSLQLVGQDDESYYFYHDDFKTVYQFNGQNYRIANEINLIDRYTKEYPNLNLIKEAMVKLANSQDDEEILEFLYENKFVGDKTYKKLIKKLKKVSK
;
A
#
# COMPACT_ATOMS: atom_id res chain seq x y z
N MET A 1 -12.99 -29.69 6.70
CA MET A 1 -13.46 -28.30 6.71
C MET A 1 -12.45 -27.57 7.56
N SER A 2 -11.68 -26.66 6.97
CA SER A 2 -10.54 -26.04 7.66
C SER A 2 -11.00 -25.12 8.80
N ILE A 3 -10.12 -24.83 9.74
CA ILE A 3 -10.39 -23.82 10.78
C ILE A 3 -10.71 -22.45 10.17
N LEU A 4 -10.09 -22.08 9.05
CA LEU A 4 -10.34 -20.84 8.34
C LEU A 4 -11.78 -20.76 7.81
N ASP A 5 -12.30 -21.84 7.21
CA ASP A 5 -13.70 -21.91 6.76
C ASP A 5 -14.70 -21.74 7.92
N LEU A 6 -14.31 -22.24 9.09
CA LEU A 6 -15.10 -22.15 10.30
C LEU A 6 -15.07 -20.74 10.91
N LEU A 7 -13.90 -20.11 10.97
CA LEU A 7 -13.70 -18.75 11.47
C LEU A 7 -14.39 -17.71 10.60
N ASN A 8 -14.36 -17.89 9.27
CA ASN A 8 -14.99 -16.95 8.34
C ASN A 8 -16.51 -16.76 8.61
N LYS A 9 -17.19 -17.78 9.18
CA LYS A 9 -18.61 -17.70 9.59
C LYS A 9 -18.85 -16.77 10.78
N TYR A 10 -17.80 -16.41 11.50
CA TYR A 10 -17.81 -15.55 12.68
C TYR A 10 -16.98 -14.27 12.47
N ARG A 11 -16.54 -14.00 11.24
CA ARG A 11 -15.69 -12.87 10.90
C ARG A 11 -16.24 -11.55 11.43
N TYR A 12 -15.33 -10.67 11.84
CA TYR A 12 -15.63 -9.28 12.06
C TYR A 12 -15.65 -8.54 10.72
N GLU A 13 -16.84 -8.21 10.20
CA GLU A 13 -16.97 -7.55 8.90
C GLU A 13 -17.09 -6.04 9.06
N ILE A 14 -16.12 -5.31 8.52
CA ILE A 14 -16.06 -3.85 8.53
C ILE A 14 -16.37 -3.33 7.14
N LYS A 15 -17.38 -2.46 7.04
CA LYS A 15 -17.74 -1.83 5.77
C LYS A 15 -16.65 -0.87 5.33
N LEU A 16 -16.36 -0.83 4.02
CA LEU A 16 -15.41 0.10 3.40
C LEU A 16 -15.57 1.53 3.93
N ASN A 17 -16.80 2.07 3.95
CA ASN A 17 -17.08 3.44 4.36
C ASN A 17 -16.95 3.73 5.87
N LYS A 18 -16.45 2.77 6.66
CA LYS A 18 -16.19 2.92 8.10
C LYS A 18 -14.71 2.95 8.43
N THR A 19 -13.82 2.79 7.45
CA THR A 19 -12.37 2.81 7.67
C THR A 19 -11.80 4.22 7.59
N GLY A 20 -10.68 4.46 8.28
CA GLY A 20 -9.90 5.69 8.13
C GLY A 20 -9.35 5.79 6.72
N LEU A 21 -8.92 4.67 6.13
CA LEU A 21 -8.44 4.60 4.76
C LEU A 21 -9.48 5.09 3.73
N TYR A 22 -10.76 4.73 3.90
CA TYR A 22 -11.82 5.23 3.03
C TYR A 22 -11.96 6.75 3.11
N ASN A 23 -11.89 7.33 4.31
CA ASN A 23 -11.94 8.79 4.48
C ASN A 23 -10.72 9.47 3.85
N PHE A 24 -9.53 8.87 3.99
CA PHE A 24 -8.31 9.36 3.36
C PHE A 24 -8.43 9.41 1.83
N VAL A 25 -8.83 8.29 1.22
CA VAL A 25 -8.96 8.19 -0.24
C VAL A 25 -10.09 9.06 -0.78
N THR A 26 -11.26 9.07 -0.13
CA THR A 26 -12.38 9.93 -0.56
C THR A 26 -12.09 11.41 -0.39
N GLY A 27 -11.33 11.79 0.64
CA GLY A 27 -10.85 13.15 0.84
C GLY A 27 -9.87 13.61 -0.25
N GLY A 28 -9.14 12.68 -0.86
CA GLY A 28 -8.21 12.93 -1.98
C GLY A 28 -8.81 12.83 -3.37
N ASN A 29 -10.14 12.80 -3.50
CA ASN A 29 -10.80 12.56 -4.78
C ASN A 29 -10.53 13.65 -5.83
N LYS A 30 -10.32 14.90 -5.40
CA LYS A 30 -10.00 16.03 -6.29
C LYS A 30 -8.58 15.91 -6.81
N GLU A 31 -7.62 15.54 -5.97
CA GLU A 31 -6.24 15.27 -6.39
C GLU A 31 -6.19 14.14 -7.43
N LEU A 32 -6.89 13.03 -7.17
CA LEU A 32 -6.98 11.91 -8.10
C LEU A 32 -7.58 12.33 -9.46
N ALA A 33 -8.69 13.05 -9.44
CA ALA A 33 -9.34 13.54 -10.66
C ALA A 33 -8.49 14.58 -11.40
N GLY A 34 -7.83 15.49 -10.67
CA GLY A 34 -6.94 16.52 -11.23
C GLY A 34 -5.72 15.92 -11.91
N GLU A 35 -5.19 14.82 -11.38
CA GLU A 35 -4.11 14.07 -12.02
C GLU A 35 -4.62 13.21 -13.20
N GLY A 36 -5.92 13.00 -13.36
CA GLY A 36 -6.52 12.29 -14.49
C GLY A 36 -6.92 10.83 -14.23
N PHE A 37 -6.97 10.40 -12.97
CA PHE A 37 -7.46 9.06 -12.62
C PHE A 37 -8.99 9.00 -12.66
N ASN A 38 -9.54 7.95 -13.25
CA ASN A 38 -10.96 7.65 -13.19
C ASN A 38 -11.32 7.02 -11.84
N TYR A 39 -11.56 7.86 -10.85
CA TYR A 39 -11.82 7.46 -9.47
C TYR A 39 -13.09 6.59 -9.33
N LYS A 40 -12.92 5.31 -8.96
CA LYS A 40 -14.01 4.36 -8.67
C LYS A 40 -13.61 3.42 -7.54
N LEU A 41 -14.30 3.51 -6.40
CA LEU A 41 -14.10 2.61 -5.26
C LEU A 41 -15.16 1.53 -5.21
N LYS A 42 -14.73 0.26 -5.22
CA LYS A 42 -15.60 -0.92 -5.09
C LYS A 42 -15.09 -1.93 -4.05
N THR A 43 -13.77 -2.07 -3.92
CA THR A 43 -13.14 -3.12 -3.11
C THR A 43 -12.11 -2.55 -2.11
N PRO A 44 -11.67 -3.35 -1.12
CA PRO A 44 -10.50 -2.99 -0.31
C PRO A 44 -9.23 -2.81 -1.15
N GLU A 45 -9.05 -3.61 -2.20
CA GLU A 45 -7.91 -3.50 -3.11
C GLU A 45 -7.85 -2.13 -3.80
N ASP A 46 -9.01 -1.59 -4.22
CA ASP A 46 -9.08 -0.24 -4.78
C ASP A 46 -8.57 0.80 -3.76
N LEU A 47 -8.95 0.65 -2.49
CA LEU A 47 -8.49 1.55 -1.42
C LEU A 47 -6.98 1.50 -1.23
N PHE A 48 -6.39 0.31 -1.13
CA PHE A 48 -4.94 0.17 -0.99
C PHE A 48 -4.20 0.77 -2.18
N THR A 49 -4.72 0.58 -3.39
CA THR A 49 -4.08 1.09 -4.60
C THR A 49 -4.20 2.61 -4.70
N TYR A 50 -5.36 3.18 -4.38
CA TYR A 50 -5.53 4.63 -4.35
C TYR A 50 -4.77 5.30 -3.21
N GLU A 51 -4.52 4.62 -2.09
CA GLU A 51 -3.63 5.11 -1.04
C GLU A 51 -2.23 5.41 -1.58
N VAL A 52 -1.66 4.41 -2.24
CA VAL A 52 -0.34 4.49 -2.88
C VAL A 52 -0.30 5.59 -3.93
N ILE A 53 -1.31 5.65 -4.82
CA ILE A 53 -1.40 6.67 -5.86
C ILE A 53 -1.51 8.08 -5.24
N LEU A 54 -2.38 8.27 -4.26
CA LEU A 54 -2.63 9.59 -3.67
C LEU A 54 -1.40 10.12 -2.93
N ASN A 55 -0.69 9.26 -2.21
CA ASN A 55 0.61 9.60 -1.62
C ASN A 55 1.61 10.02 -2.70
N GLY A 56 1.69 9.30 -3.82
CA GLY A 56 2.50 9.70 -4.98
C GLY A 56 2.13 11.05 -5.59
N ILE A 57 0.83 11.33 -5.74
CA ILE A 57 0.33 12.61 -6.27
C ILE A 57 0.77 13.76 -5.38
N ARG A 58 0.66 13.58 -4.06
CA ARG A 58 1.06 14.61 -3.08
C ARG A 58 2.56 14.87 -3.11
N THR A 59 3.38 13.83 -3.25
CA THR A 59 4.82 13.99 -3.46
C THR A 59 5.10 14.79 -4.74
N LYS A 60 4.46 14.41 -5.86
CA LYS A 60 4.61 15.12 -7.14
C LYS A 60 4.24 16.60 -7.02
N ILE A 61 3.09 16.92 -6.42
CA ILE A 61 2.63 18.31 -6.20
C ILE A 61 3.66 19.09 -5.39
N ALA A 62 4.21 18.50 -4.32
CA ALA A 62 5.20 19.16 -3.49
C ALA A 62 6.50 19.49 -4.25
N ILE A 63 6.98 18.56 -5.09
CA ILE A 63 8.15 18.78 -5.94
C ILE A 63 7.85 19.88 -6.98
N ASP A 64 6.70 19.81 -7.65
CA ASP A 64 6.26 20.81 -8.64
C ASP A 64 6.20 22.22 -8.01
N GLU A 65 5.64 22.34 -6.81
CA GLU A 65 5.59 23.59 -6.05
C GLU A 65 6.98 24.09 -5.63
N CYS A 66 7.87 23.18 -5.23
CA CYS A 66 9.25 23.51 -4.89
C CYS A 66 9.98 24.10 -6.09
N TYR A 67 9.84 23.48 -7.27
CA TYR A 67 10.43 23.98 -8.50
C TYR A 67 9.88 25.34 -8.90
N ASN A 68 8.56 25.54 -8.80
CA ASN A 68 7.95 26.84 -9.10
C ASN A 68 8.46 27.96 -8.17
N LYS A 69 8.63 27.68 -6.87
CA LYS A 69 9.23 28.62 -5.91
C LYS A 69 10.69 28.90 -6.22
N PHE A 70 11.47 27.85 -6.53
CA PHE A 70 12.86 27.98 -6.96
C PHE A 70 12.98 28.87 -8.21
N MET A 71 12.11 28.66 -9.21
CA MET A 71 12.09 29.46 -10.43
C MET A 71 11.77 30.93 -10.17
N ALA A 72 10.79 31.22 -9.31
CA ALA A 72 10.42 32.58 -8.96
C ALA A 72 11.51 33.30 -8.15
N ALA A 73 12.17 32.59 -7.22
CA ALA A 73 13.20 33.17 -6.35
C ALA A 73 14.53 33.45 -7.07
N ASN A 74 14.82 32.73 -8.15
CA ASN A 74 16.10 32.77 -8.84
C ASN A 74 15.99 33.32 -10.28
N TYR A 75 14.89 33.98 -10.62
CA TYR A 75 14.64 34.49 -11.98
C TYR A 75 15.79 35.34 -12.53
N ASP A 76 16.29 36.28 -11.73
CA ASP A 76 17.34 37.23 -12.14
C ASP A 76 18.71 36.58 -12.37
N ILE A 77 18.97 35.41 -11.75
CA ILE A 77 20.26 34.74 -11.84
C ILE A 77 20.32 33.70 -12.97
N PHE A 78 19.16 33.29 -13.53
CA PHE A 78 19.11 32.25 -14.56
C PHE A 78 19.76 32.63 -15.88
N GLU A 79 19.94 33.92 -16.17
CA GLU A 79 20.71 34.36 -17.34
C GLU A 79 22.22 34.10 -17.19
N TYR A 80 22.70 33.89 -15.96
CA TYR A 80 24.12 33.77 -15.62
C TYR A 80 24.54 32.37 -15.20
N VAL A 81 23.60 31.46 -14.96
CA VAL A 81 23.89 30.07 -14.60
C VAL A 81 23.63 29.14 -15.77
N ASN A 82 24.51 28.17 -15.95
CA ASN A 82 24.31 27.11 -16.93
C ASN A 82 23.36 26.01 -16.41
N TYR A 83 23.00 25.09 -17.29
CA TYR A 83 22.08 23.98 -16.98
C TYR A 83 22.50 23.17 -15.75
N GLU A 84 23.78 22.82 -15.65
CA GLU A 84 24.34 22.00 -14.57
C GLU A 84 24.32 22.73 -13.22
N GLU A 85 24.64 24.01 -13.24
CA GLU A 85 24.56 24.88 -12.06
C GLU A 85 23.12 24.99 -11.58
N LYS A 86 22.18 25.29 -12.49
CA LYS A 86 20.75 25.37 -12.18
C LYS A 86 20.21 24.06 -11.61
N ARG A 87 20.64 22.91 -12.16
CA ARG A 87 20.25 21.58 -11.66
C ARG A 87 20.73 21.37 -10.23
N LYS A 88 22.02 21.62 -9.97
CA LYS A 88 22.59 21.46 -8.62
C LYS A 88 21.92 22.37 -7.60
N MET A 89 21.59 23.60 -7.98
CA MET A 89 20.88 24.54 -7.12
C MET A 89 19.48 24.03 -6.77
N PHE A 90 18.72 23.53 -7.75
CA PHE A 90 17.39 22.98 -7.49
C PHE A 90 17.44 21.71 -6.65
N ASN A 91 18.32 20.76 -6.97
CA ASN A 91 18.43 19.50 -6.24
C ASN A 91 18.71 19.74 -4.76
N HIS A 92 19.52 20.75 -4.43
CA HIS A 92 19.76 21.13 -3.04
C HIS A 92 18.50 21.61 -2.29
N ASP A 93 17.58 22.29 -2.98
CA ASP A 93 16.30 22.72 -2.40
C ASP A 93 15.28 21.57 -2.35
N GLU A 94 15.26 20.72 -3.37
CA GLU A 94 14.41 19.53 -3.43
C GLU A 94 14.74 18.52 -2.32
N GLU A 95 16.02 18.23 -2.07
CA GLU A 95 16.47 17.31 -1.02
C GLU A 95 15.91 17.66 0.37
N LYS A 96 15.67 18.95 0.63
CA LYS A 96 15.09 19.43 1.90
C LYS A 96 13.64 19.02 2.09
N ILE A 97 12.91 18.77 0.99
CA ILE A 97 11.49 18.43 1.03
C ILE A 97 11.21 16.96 0.70
N ILE A 98 11.92 16.38 -0.27
CA ILE A 98 11.56 15.08 -0.87
C ILE A 98 11.74 13.93 0.14
N ASN A 99 12.70 14.06 1.04
CA ASN A 99 12.97 13.11 2.12
C ASN A 99 11.84 13.01 3.16
N ASN A 100 10.87 13.93 3.15
CA ASN A 100 9.69 13.87 4.02
C ASN A 100 8.52 13.07 3.42
N PHE A 101 8.68 12.60 2.18
CA PHE A 101 7.64 11.85 1.47
C PHE A 101 7.94 10.35 1.43
N PRO A 102 6.91 9.49 1.34
CA PRO A 102 7.09 8.06 1.14
C PRO A 102 7.96 7.76 -0.09
N SER A 103 8.82 6.76 0.04
CA SER A 103 9.62 6.24 -1.07
C SER A 103 9.95 4.76 -0.88
N PHE A 104 10.38 4.12 -1.96
CA PHE A 104 11.06 2.81 -1.93
C PHE A 104 12.08 2.72 -3.05
N GLN A 105 13.09 1.86 -2.90
CA GLN A 105 14.03 1.56 -3.97
C GLN A 105 13.49 0.41 -4.83
N ASP A 106 13.24 0.68 -6.10
CA ASP A 106 12.78 -0.34 -7.04
C ASP A 106 13.91 -1.34 -7.32
N HIS A 107 13.65 -2.62 -7.08
CA HIS A 107 14.66 -3.67 -7.23
C HIS A 107 15.05 -3.94 -8.69
N GLN A 108 14.19 -3.61 -9.66
CA GLN A 108 14.47 -3.86 -11.07
C GLN A 108 15.37 -2.77 -11.69
N SER A 109 15.02 -1.51 -11.47
CA SER A 109 15.76 -0.36 -12.02
C SER A 109 16.86 0.16 -11.11
N GLY A 110 16.78 -0.09 -9.79
CA GLY A 110 17.65 0.49 -8.77
C GLY A 110 17.29 1.92 -8.38
N GLU A 111 16.32 2.55 -9.06
CA GLU A 111 15.89 3.93 -8.84
C GLU A 111 15.04 4.05 -7.57
N ILE A 112 15.08 5.23 -6.94
CA ILE A 112 14.18 5.54 -5.82
C ILE A 112 12.85 6.06 -6.40
N ILE A 113 11.75 5.46 -5.97
CA ILE A 113 10.41 5.75 -6.45
C ILE A 113 9.67 6.60 -5.42
N TYR A 114 9.29 7.80 -5.84
CA TYR A 114 8.52 8.78 -5.07
C TYR A 114 7.09 8.95 -5.61
N ILE A 115 6.87 8.56 -6.87
CA ILE A 115 5.62 8.69 -7.60
C ILE A 115 5.32 7.33 -8.26
N PRO A 116 4.70 6.38 -7.52
CA PRO A 116 4.58 4.96 -7.89
C PRO A 116 3.64 4.67 -9.08
N TYR A 117 2.99 5.67 -9.65
CA TYR A 117 2.19 5.53 -10.88
C TYR A 117 2.93 6.04 -12.13
N LEU A 118 4.18 6.50 -11.99
CA LEU A 118 5.07 6.90 -13.09
C LEU A 118 6.24 5.94 -13.17
N GLU A 119 6.85 5.81 -14.35
CA GLU A 119 7.98 4.90 -14.56
C GLU A 119 9.25 5.29 -13.78
N PRO A 120 10.19 4.35 -13.56
CA PRO A 120 11.42 4.63 -12.82
C PRO A 120 12.25 5.79 -13.38
N PHE A 121 12.39 5.86 -14.71
CA PHE A 121 13.18 6.93 -15.33
C PHE A 121 12.53 8.31 -15.15
N ILE A 122 11.19 8.38 -15.04
CA ILE A 122 10.48 9.62 -14.74
C ILE A 122 10.72 9.99 -13.28
N ASN A 123 10.64 9.04 -12.35
CA ASN A 123 10.98 9.27 -10.94
C ASN A 123 12.39 9.84 -10.78
N ARG A 124 13.37 9.32 -11.54
CA ARG A 124 14.72 9.88 -11.58
C ARG A 124 14.73 11.34 -12.03
N TYR A 125 13.92 11.72 -13.03
CA TYR A 125 13.84 13.12 -13.46
C TYR A 125 13.26 14.00 -12.37
N TYR A 126 12.19 13.57 -11.71
CA TYR A 126 11.67 14.33 -10.57
C TYR A 126 12.76 14.52 -9.51
N ALA A 127 13.41 13.46 -9.04
CA ALA A 127 14.32 13.51 -7.90
C ALA A 127 15.74 14.05 -8.18
N ASN A 128 16.21 14.01 -9.43
CA ASN A 128 17.61 14.32 -9.75
C ASN A 128 17.79 15.32 -10.90
N ASP A 129 16.78 15.52 -11.75
CA ASP A 129 16.89 16.40 -12.92
C ASP A 129 15.54 16.95 -13.37
N TYR A 130 14.90 17.73 -12.49
CA TYR A 130 13.55 18.22 -12.73
C TYR A 130 13.45 19.11 -13.98
N GLN A 131 14.56 19.74 -14.40
CA GLN A 131 14.61 20.50 -15.65
C GLN A 131 14.18 19.65 -16.85
N LEU A 132 14.48 18.34 -16.87
CA LEU A 132 14.00 17.44 -17.92
C LEU A 132 12.47 17.29 -17.92
N VAL A 133 11.83 17.28 -16.75
CA VAL A 133 10.36 17.24 -16.62
C VAL A 133 9.72 18.44 -17.32
N THR A 134 10.38 19.60 -17.33
CA THR A 134 9.88 20.83 -17.95
C THR A 134 9.98 20.87 -19.47
N LEU A 135 10.73 19.96 -20.09
CA LEU A 135 10.87 19.94 -21.54
C LEU A 135 9.55 19.55 -22.20
N LYS A 136 9.21 20.24 -23.30
CA LYS A 136 7.94 20.06 -24.02
C LYS A 136 7.67 18.59 -24.38
N GLN A 137 8.69 17.84 -24.81
CA GLN A 137 8.55 16.42 -25.15
C GLN A 137 8.14 15.56 -23.94
N HIS A 138 8.65 15.85 -22.75
CA HIS A 138 8.30 15.15 -21.52
C HIS A 138 6.92 15.55 -21.02
N GLN A 139 6.55 16.83 -21.15
CA GLN A 139 5.18 17.27 -20.86
C GLN A 139 4.16 16.57 -21.77
N VAL A 140 4.45 16.46 -23.07
CA VAL A 140 3.60 15.71 -24.02
C VAL A 140 3.51 14.24 -23.61
N TYR A 141 4.64 13.62 -23.25
CA TYR A 141 4.67 12.24 -22.75
C TYR A 141 3.75 12.06 -21.53
N LEU A 142 3.95 12.85 -20.47
CA LEU A 142 3.17 12.77 -19.23
C LEU A 142 1.68 13.04 -19.43
N ASN A 143 1.33 13.95 -20.33
CA ASN A 143 -0.07 14.25 -20.66
C ASN A 143 -0.76 13.12 -21.44
N SER A 144 -0.01 12.39 -22.25
CA SER A 144 -0.50 11.23 -23.00
C SER A 144 -0.41 9.91 -22.22
N TYR A 145 0.29 9.91 -21.09
CA TYR A 145 0.53 8.72 -20.28
C TYR A 145 -0.78 8.20 -19.68
N ALA A 146 -1.06 6.92 -19.91
CA ALA A 146 -2.29 6.30 -19.43
C ALA A 146 -2.25 6.13 -17.90
N LYS A 147 -3.12 6.86 -17.20
CA LYS A 147 -3.26 6.80 -15.74
C LYS A 147 -4.40 5.88 -15.35
N THR A 148 -4.06 4.62 -15.10
CA THR A 148 -4.97 3.57 -14.63
C THR A 148 -4.61 3.18 -13.22
N ILE A 149 -5.60 2.66 -12.47
CA ILE A 149 -5.38 2.16 -11.11
C ILE A 149 -4.35 1.02 -11.09
N ASP A 150 -4.30 0.23 -12.17
CA ASP A 150 -3.43 -0.94 -12.30
C ASP A 150 -1.96 -0.59 -12.54
N LYS A 151 -1.66 0.67 -12.87
CA LYS A 151 -0.32 1.09 -13.26
C LYS A 151 0.73 0.84 -12.19
N VAL A 152 0.34 0.99 -10.92
CA VAL A 152 1.21 0.74 -9.76
C VAL A 152 1.73 -0.70 -9.78
N ILE A 153 0.83 -1.66 -10.01
CA ILE A 153 1.17 -3.09 -10.08
C ILE A 153 1.98 -3.40 -11.35
N GLU A 154 1.57 -2.85 -12.50
CA GLU A 154 2.26 -3.06 -13.77
C GLU A 154 3.74 -2.63 -13.72
N LEU A 155 4.03 -1.52 -13.03
CA LEU A 155 5.37 -0.97 -12.94
C LEU A 155 6.22 -1.63 -11.84
N TYR A 156 5.62 -1.89 -10.68
CA TYR A 156 6.40 -2.16 -9.45
C TYR A 156 5.99 -3.44 -8.72
N GLY A 157 4.95 -4.13 -9.18
CA GLY A 157 4.41 -5.32 -8.53
C GLY A 157 3.97 -5.04 -7.09
N ILE A 158 4.46 -5.84 -6.14
CA ILE A 158 4.08 -5.73 -4.72
C ILE A 158 4.81 -4.62 -3.96
N GLN A 159 5.93 -4.11 -4.49
CA GLN A 159 6.84 -3.22 -3.77
C GLN A 159 6.14 -1.99 -3.14
N PRO A 160 5.22 -1.29 -3.83
CA PRO A 160 4.56 -0.12 -3.25
C PRO A 160 3.68 -0.45 -2.05
N TYR A 161 3.06 -1.64 -2.01
CA TYR A 161 2.25 -2.10 -0.88
C TYR A 161 3.11 -2.51 0.32
N ASN A 162 4.37 -2.90 0.10
CA ASN A 162 5.35 -3.20 1.15
C ASN A 162 6.29 -2.00 1.42
N SER A 163 5.74 -0.79 1.39
CA SER A 163 6.51 0.44 1.58
C SER A 163 5.72 1.46 2.40
N GLN A 164 6.32 2.62 2.64
CA GLN A 164 5.67 3.73 3.33
C GLN A 164 4.46 4.31 2.58
N PHE A 165 4.22 3.91 1.32
CA PHE A 165 3.07 4.35 0.54
C PHE A 165 1.75 3.73 0.99
N SER A 166 1.78 2.59 1.68
CA SER A 166 0.59 1.87 2.09
C SER A 166 0.54 1.62 3.59
N SER A 167 -0.68 1.57 4.13
CA SER A 167 -0.98 1.14 5.51
C SER A 167 -1.02 -0.38 5.68
N LEU A 168 -0.84 -1.14 4.60
CA LEU A 168 -0.68 -2.59 4.66
C LEU A 168 0.60 -2.99 5.41
N GLN A 169 0.50 -4.03 6.24
CA GLN A 169 1.60 -4.52 7.06
C GLN A 169 1.94 -5.95 6.68
N LEU A 170 3.14 -6.20 6.16
CA LEU A 170 3.56 -7.54 5.78
C LEU A 170 3.63 -8.46 7.02
N VAL A 171 2.86 -9.55 6.99
CA VAL A 171 2.76 -10.54 8.08
C VAL A 171 3.23 -11.93 7.69
N GLY A 172 3.47 -12.18 6.41
CA GLY A 172 4.02 -13.44 5.92
C GLY A 172 4.28 -13.38 4.41
N GLN A 173 5.11 -14.30 3.93
CA GLN A 173 5.38 -14.51 2.52
C GLN A 173 5.75 -15.98 2.31
N ASP A 174 5.28 -16.56 1.22
CA ASP A 174 5.73 -17.86 0.70
C ASP A 174 6.10 -17.74 -0.79
N ASP A 175 6.36 -18.87 -1.44
CA ASP A 175 6.79 -18.92 -2.84
C ASP A 175 5.70 -18.41 -3.82
N GLU A 176 4.43 -18.44 -3.42
CA GLU A 176 3.29 -18.13 -4.29
C GLU A 176 2.54 -16.86 -3.88
N SER A 177 2.74 -16.35 -2.67
CA SER A 177 1.88 -15.32 -2.08
C SER A 177 2.56 -14.39 -1.09
N TYR A 178 2.01 -13.18 -0.99
CA TYR A 178 2.32 -12.21 0.06
C TYR A 178 1.10 -12.04 0.97
N TYR A 179 1.32 -11.92 2.27
CA TYR A 179 0.26 -11.78 3.26
C TYR A 179 0.38 -10.45 3.96
N PHE A 180 -0.61 -9.58 3.79
CA PHE A 180 -0.65 -8.25 4.40
C PHE A 180 -1.81 -8.11 5.35
N TYR A 181 -1.55 -7.68 6.57
CA TYR A 181 -2.57 -7.29 7.52
C TYR A 181 -2.95 -5.82 7.33
N HIS A 182 -4.24 -5.49 7.42
CA HIS A 182 -4.71 -4.11 7.46
C HIS A 182 -5.46 -3.83 8.75
N ASP A 183 -5.02 -2.82 9.50
CA ASP A 183 -5.55 -2.56 10.84
C ASP A 183 -7.03 -2.10 10.82
N ASP A 184 -7.45 -1.23 9.90
CA ASP A 184 -8.87 -0.82 9.90
C ASP A 184 -9.83 -1.95 9.54
N PHE A 185 -9.36 -2.96 8.78
CA PHE A 185 -10.21 -4.09 8.36
C PHE A 185 -10.10 -5.26 9.34
N LYS A 186 -9.04 -5.32 10.15
CA LYS A 186 -8.73 -6.45 11.05
C LYS A 186 -8.63 -7.77 10.28
N THR A 187 -8.15 -7.71 9.04
CA THR A 187 -8.11 -8.83 8.09
C THR A 187 -6.72 -8.93 7.48
N VAL A 188 -6.27 -10.17 7.23
CA VAL A 188 -5.08 -10.46 6.44
C VAL A 188 -5.51 -10.73 5.00
N TYR A 189 -4.91 -10.04 4.04
CA TYR A 189 -5.14 -10.20 2.62
C TYR A 189 -4.00 -11.01 2.01
N GLN A 190 -4.36 -12.06 1.27
CA GLN A 190 -3.42 -12.84 0.48
C GLN A 190 -3.33 -12.25 -0.93
N PHE A 191 -2.16 -11.75 -1.29
CA PHE A 191 -1.85 -11.27 -2.63
C PHE A 191 -1.16 -12.40 -3.40
N ASN A 192 -1.63 -12.68 -4.61
CA ASN A 192 -0.99 -13.65 -5.49
C ASN A 192 0.37 -13.13 -5.97
N GLY A 193 1.41 -13.95 -5.89
CA GLY A 193 2.79 -13.56 -6.21
C GLY A 193 3.07 -13.35 -7.70
N GLN A 194 2.17 -13.75 -8.61
CA GLN A 194 2.34 -13.58 -10.06
C GLN A 194 1.67 -12.31 -10.58
N ASN A 195 0.43 -12.04 -10.14
CA ASN A 195 -0.36 -10.90 -10.63
C ASN A 195 -0.57 -9.79 -9.59
N TYR A 196 -0.12 -10.01 -8.35
CA TYR A 196 -0.19 -9.06 -7.24
C TYR A 196 -1.61 -8.56 -6.92
N ARG A 197 -2.63 -9.37 -7.21
CA ARG A 197 -4.03 -9.13 -6.84
C ARG A 197 -4.43 -9.89 -5.59
N ILE A 198 -5.43 -9.38 -4.89
CA ILE A 198 -5.97 -10.08 -3.72
C ILE A 198 -6.67 -11.35 -4.19
N ALA A 199 -6.14 -12.49 -3.77
CA ALA A 199 -6.68 -13.81 -4.04
C ALA A 199 -7.62 -14.28 -2.93
N ASN A 200 -7.36 -13.88 -1.68
CA ASN A 200 -8.14 -14.33 -0.53
C ASN A 200 -8.10 -13.35 0.65
N GLU A 201 -9.08 -13.48 1.54
CA GLU A 201 -9.19 -12.77 2.81
C GLU A 201 -9.18 -13.77 3.97
N ILE A 202 -8.19 -13.62 4.86
CA ILE A 202 -7.97 -14.46 6.02
C ILE A 202 -8.45 -13.69 7.26
N ASN A 203 -9.60 -14.12 7.77
CA ASN A 203 -10.26 -13.52 8.92
C ASN A 203 -9.88 -14.29 10.19
N LEU A 204 -8.88 -13.78 10.91
CA LEU A 204 -8.40 -14.38 12.17
C LEU A 204 -9.22 -13.94 13.38
N ILE A 205 -9.81 -12.75 13.31
CA ILE A 205 -10.50 -12.10 14.43
C ILE A 205 -12.00 -12.30 14.32
N ASP A 206 -12.62 -12.78 15.39
CA ASP A 206 -14.06 -12.95 15.45
C ASP A 206 -14.79 -11.65 15.83
N ARG A 207 -16.08 -11.57 15.51
CA ARG A 207 -16.91 -10.40 15.82
C ARG A 207 -17.24 -10.19 17.30
N TYR A 208 -16.84 -11.09 18.18
CA TYR A 208 -17.21 -11.04 19.62
C TYR A 208 -16.05 -10.59 20.50
N THR A 209 -14.84 -10.62 19.96
CA THR A 209 -13.64 -10.10 20.59
C THR A 209 -13.66 -8.58 20.61
N LYS A 210 -13.19 -7.99 21.72
CA LYS A 210 -13.05 -6.54 21.90
C LYS A 210 -11.59 -6.09 22.04
N GLU A 211 -10.66 -7.04 22.17
CA GLU A 211 -9.24 -6.80 22.29
C GLU A 211 -8.58 -7.24 20.99
N TYR A 212 -7.93 -6.34 20.28
CA TYR A 212 -7.30 -6.67 19.00
C TYR A 212 -5.83 -7.06 19.23
N PRO A 213 -5.39 -8.21 18.68
CA PRO A 213 -4.01 -8.66 18.80
C PRO A 213 -3.06 -7.67 18.11
N ASN A 214 -1.84 -7.56 18.65
CA ASN A 214 -0.80 -6.77 18.01
C ASN A 214 -0.24 -7.47 16.77
N LEU A 215 0.53 -6.74 15.96
CA LEU A 215 1.08 -7.25 14.70
C LEU A 215 1.97 -8.49 14.86
N ASN A 216 2.71 -8.63 15.96
CA ASN A 216 3.57 -9.80 16.19
C ASN A 216 2.73 -11.06 16.38
N LEU A 217 1.63 -10.97 17.13
CA LEU A 217 0.70 -12.08 17.28
C LEU A 217 0.03 -12.44 15.95
N ILE A 218 -0.28 -11.46 15.08
CA ILE A 218 -0.78 -11.74 13.73
C ILE A 218 0.26 -12.57 12.94
N LYS A 219 1.53 -12.17 12.99
CA LYS A 219 2.63 -12.90 12.33
C LYS A 219 2.75 -14.33 12.84
N GLU A 220 2.73 -14.52 14.16
CA GLU A 220 2.78 -15.86 14.77
C GLU A 220 1.58 -16.73 14.35
N ALA A 221 0.37 -16.15 14.29
CA ALA A 221 -0.82 -16.84 13.79
C ALA A 221 -0.63 -17.32 12.34
N MET A 222 -0.06 -16.46 11.48
CA MET A 222 0.22 -16.80 10.09
C MET A 222 1.26 -17.92 9.96
N VAL A 223 2.33 -17.90 10.77
CA VAL A 223 3.32 -19.00 10.81
C VAL A 223 2.68 -20.32 11.26
N LYS A 224 1.80 -20.29 12.27
CA LYS A 224 1.08 -21.49 12.71
C LYS A 224 0.13 -22.02 11.64
N LEU A 225 -0.60 -21.14 10.95
CA LEU A 225 -1.47 -21.53 9.85
C LEU A 225 -0.72 -22.16 8.68
N ALA A 226 0.50 -21.69 8.39
CA ALA A 226 1.33 -22.24 7.32
C ALA A 226 1.92 -23.61 7.68
N ASN A 227 2.26 -23.85 8.95
CA ASN A 227 3.02 -25.03 9.37
C ASN A 227 2.17 -26.12 10.04
N SER A 228 0.99 -25.81 10.56
CA SER A 228 0.18 -26.77 11.30
C SER A 228 -0.77 -27.55 10.39
N GLN A 229 -0.88 -28.85 10.64
CA GLN A 229 -1.97 -29.69 10.13
C GLN A 229 -3.10 -29.86 11.15
N ASP A 230 -2.97 -29.29 12.35
CA ASP A 230 -3.94 -29.41 13.44
C ASP A 230 -4.73 -28.12 13.65
N ASP A 231 -5.97 -28.15 13.16
CA ASP A 231 -6.95 -27.08 13.33
C ASP A 231 -7.30 -26.81 14.80
N GLU A 232 -7.17 -27.79 15.71
CA GLU A 232 -7.42 -27.61 17.15
C GLU A 232 -6.31 -26.77 17.79
N GLU A 233 -5.05 -27.05 17.49
CA GLU A 233 -3.90 -26.28 18.00
C GLU A 233 -3.96 -24.81 17.53
N ILE A 234 -4.32 -24.58 16.26
CA ILE A 234 -4.51 -23.23 15.71
C ILE A 234 -5.62 -22.51 16.49
N LEU A 235 -6.75 -23.19 16.72
CA LEU A 235 -7.87 -22.59 17.44
C LEU A 235 -7.53 -22.28 18.91
N GLU A 236 -6.77 -23.14 19.59
CA GLU A 236 -6.29 -22.90 20.95
C GLU A 236 -5.39 -21.66 21.00
N PHE A 237 -4.41 -21.55 20.09
CA PHE A 237 -3.56 -20.37 19.99
C PHE A 237 -4.37 -19.07 19.78
N LEU A 238 -5.33 -19.10 18.85
CA LEU A 238 -6.18 -17.93 18.56
C LEU A 238 -7.05 -17.56 19.77
N TYR A 239 -7.51 -18.54 20.54
CA TYR A 239 -8.30 -18.29 21.74
C TYR A 239 -7.46 -17.72 22.89
N GLU A 240 -6.31 -18.32 23.19
CA GLU A 240 -5.40 -17.87 24.26
C GLU A 240 -4.89 -16.45 24.03
N ASN A 241 -4.65 -16.10 22.75
CA ASN A 241 -4.19 -14.77 22.35
C ASN A 241 -5.33 -13.82 21.99
N LYS A 242 -6.57 -14.16 22.38
CA LYS A 242 -7.76 -13.29 22.27
C LYS A 242 -8.11 -12.84 20.85
N PHE A 243 -7.80 -13.61 19.82
CA PHE A 243 -8.35 -13.39 18.47
C PHE A 243 -9.82 -13.80 18.40
N VAL A 244 -10.18 -14.79 19.21
CA VAL A 244 -11.49 -15.44 19.20
C VAL A 244 -12.07 -15.43 20.61
N GLY A 245 -13.32 -14.97 20.77
CA GLY A 245 -13.97 -14.96 22.07
C GLY A 245 -14.51 -16.34 22.49
N ASP A 246 -14.74 -16.53 23.80
CA ASP A 246 -15.28 -17.76 24.41
C ASP A 246 -16.43 -18.39 23.64
N LYS A 247 -17.36 -17.56 23.15
CA LYS A 247 -18.57 -18.00 22.46
C LYS A 247 -18.25 -18.69 21.14
N THR A 248 -17.27 -18.17 20.41
CA THR A 248 -16.84 -18.74 19.12
C THR A 248 -15.96 -19.95 19.39
N TYR A 249 -14.99 -19.85 20.30
CA TYR A 249 -14.12 -20.96 20.68
C TYR A 249 -14.91 -22.22 21.06
N LYS A 250 -15.84 -22.12 22.02
CA LYS A 250 -16.70 -23.24 22.48
C LYS A 250 -17.50 -23.89 21.33
N LYS A 251 -17.89 -23.10 20.32
CA LYS A 251 -18.61 -23.61 19.14
C LYS A 251 -17.69 -24.30 18.14
N LEU A 252 -16.49 -23.75 17.93
CA LEU A 252 -15.53 -24.26 16.96
C LEU A 252 -14.87 -25.55 17.46
N ILE A 253 -14.42 -25.60 18.72
CA ILE A 253 -13.77 -26.79 19.29
C ILE A 253 -14.73 -28.00 19.29
N LYS A 254 -16.02 -27.77 19.56
CA LYS A 254 -17.05 -28.82 19.48
C LYS A 254 -17.27 -29.34 18.06
N LYS A 255 -17.03 -28.52 17.04
CA LYS A 255 -17.12 -28.94 15.62
C LYS A 255 -15.88 -29.72 15.20
N LEU A 256 -14.69 -29.25 15.55
CA LEU A 256 -13.42 -29.94 15.24
C LEU A 256 -13.40 -31.34 15.85
N LYS A 257 -13.70 -31.47 17.15
CA LYS A 257 -13.76 -32.77 17.86
C LYS A 257 -14.83 -33.75 17.36
N LYS A 258 -15.83 -33.27 16.61
CA LYS A 258 -16.83 -34.12 15.96
C LYS A 258 -16.39 -34.64 14.60
N VAL A 259 -15.43 -33.97 13.96
CA VAL A 259 -14.87 -34.35 12.66
C VAL A 259 -13.70 -35.32 12.85
N SER A 260 -12.99 -35.24 13.99
CA SER A 260 -11.90 -36.15 14.37
C SER A 260 -12.36 -37.52 14.90
N LYS A 261 -13.66 -37.82 14.87
CA LYS A 261 -14.27 -39.11 15.26
C LYS A 261 -14.95 -39.75 14.07
#